data_AF-A0A6I5WLB7-F1
#
_entry.id   AF-A0A6I5WLB7-F1
#
_cell.length_a   1.000
_cell.length_b   1.000
_cell.length_c   1.000
_cell.angle_alpha   90.00
_cell.angle_beta   90.00
_cell.angle_gamma   90.00
#
_symmetry.space_group_name_H-M   'P 1'
#
loop_
_entity.id
_entity.type
_entity.pdbx_description
1 polymer ?
#
loop_
_entity_poly.entity_id
_entity_poly.type
_entity_poly.pdbx_seq_one_letter_code
_entity_poly.pdbx_strand_id
1 'polypeptide(L)'
;MSGLPGGTTRRAAAAEEAVALCRRLAADRPNPHRVDLARALVARAAVPDAQSAAEAIEQLREAIGYVADPPDRAALVVLAAARERLAANLSELGETREALPLALRARATWDAAAPLGPDERMRLAGTLLVIGDCQARLGRPEQALDVRRQARDLHQALSRYQQSRWASLGATAAIDLARSEAAAGRVQEALALLDPARDDLGFLRLVQPPRGRELTADALLVEAECRAELGETEAAVRAAGEATGRLRRLVGATPGARRGHLAAALRVHGQLLLRSGRREEGADRVAEAVEVARGADDGELARALTQLAAARIADRRWDAVEPLLDELLPVCRRWTGDLPEEFRPMLVQALLLVLAMTAFETPGGDPGPGAPPRDRVAGLDGVTAGREAVELARHLATADPQYRVLLGHALFGLDKAVNRAGDVREAAELLRECVALRRQLFAEEPAAHRSDLVDALVNLGNRLHVLGRLDEALPAYEESVALIRAADSGLPPAQAVTPLRNLARTLAALGRTEEAERIAAEAEALAET
;
A
#
# COMPACT_ATOMS: atom_id res chain seq x y z
N MET A 1 -18.54 -11.25 -28.23
CA MET A 1 -18.83 -12.18 -27.11
C MET A 1 -17.59 -13.02 -26.82
N SER A 2 -16.86 -12.69 -25.75
CA SER A 2 -15.49 -13.13 -25.51
C SER A 2 -15.33 -14.34 -24.58
N GLY A 3 -16.38 -15.13 -24.35
CA GLY A 3 -16.38 -16.24 -23.39
C GLY A 3 -16.61 -17.66 -23.94
N LEU A 4 -16.71 -17.84 -25.27
CA LEU A 4 -16.89 -19.18 -25.85
C LEU A 4 -15.54 -19.90 -26.02
N PRO A 5 -15.45 -21.21 -25.72
CA PRO A 5 -14.28 -22.04 -26.02
C PRO A 5 -13.87 -21.90 -27.49
N GLY A 6 -12.59 -21.63 -27.76
CA GLY A 6 -12.04 -21.39 -29.10
C GLY A 6 -12.31 -19.99 -29.69
N GLY A 7 -12.99 -19.10 -28.96
CA GLY A 7 -13.25 -17.73 -29.40
C GLY A 7 -12.04 -16.81 -29.33
N THR A 8 -11.04 -17.10 -28.49
CA THR A 8 -9.74 -16.41 -28.46
C THR A 8 -8.86 -16.86 -29.61
N THR A 9 -8.74 -18.16 -29.87
CA THR A 9 -7.97 -18.72 -30.98
C THR A 9 -8.44 -18.22 -32.34
N ARG A 10 -9.76 -18.18 -32.58
CA ARG A 10 -10.31 -17.60 -33.82
C ARG A 10 -10.05 -16.10 -33.94
N ARG A 11 -10.12 -15.35 -32.83
CA ARG A 11 -9.82 -13.92 -32.81
C ARG A 11 -8.33 -13.64 -33.04
N ALA A 12 -7.46 -14.46 -32.46
CA ALA A 12 -6.03 -14.41 -32.69
C ALA A 12 -5.75 -14.64 -34.18
N ALA A 13 -6.16 -15.79 -34.74
CA ALA A 13 -5.97 -16.09 -36.16
C ALA A 13 -6.49 -14.99 -37.10
N ALA A 14 -7.71 -14.49 -36.86
CA ALA A 14 -8.26 -13.39 -37.65
C ALA A 14 -7.45 -12.08 -37.52
N ALA A 15 -6.94 -11.77 -36.32
CA ALA A 15 -6.09 -10.61 -36.12
C ALA A 15 -4.72 -10.78 -36.77
N GLU A 16 -4.15 -11.99 -36.77
CA GLU A 16 -2.89 -12.30 -37.46
C GLU A 16 -3.03 -12.17 -38.97
N GLU A 17 -4.10 -12.71 -39.56
CA GLU A 17 -4.42 -12.57 -40.97
C GLU A 17 -4.62 -11.10 -41.36
N ALA A 18 -5.33 -10.33 -40.53
CA ALA A 18 -5.54 -8.90 -40.75
C ALA A 18 -4.20 -8.12 -40.75
N VAL A 19 -3.32 -8.39 -39.79
CA VAL A 19 -1.98 -7.78 -39.74
C VAL A 19 -1.15 -8.17 -40.97
N ALA A 20 -1.15 -9.45 -41.35
CA ALA A 20 -0.40 -9.94 -42.52
C ALA A 20 -0.91 -9.31 -43.83
N LEU A 21 -2.22 -9.16 -44.00
CA LEU A 21 -2.82 -8.48 -45.14
C LEU A 21 -2.42 -7.00 -45.16
N CYS A 22 -2.58 -6.29 -44.04
CA CYS A 22 -2.27 -4.87 -43.96
C CYS A 22 -0.77 -4.60 -44.16
N ARG A 23 0.11 -5.48 -43.69
CA ARG A 23 1.56 -5.37 -43.93
C ARG A 23 1.91 -5.48 -45.42
N ARG A 24 1.29 -6.43 -46.14
CA ARG A 24 1.48 -6.54 -47.61
C ARG A 24 0.98 -5.29 -48.33
N LEU A 25 -0.21 -4.82 -48.01
CA LEU A 25 -0.79 -3.61 -48.61
C LEU A 25 0.04 -2.36 -48.31
N ALA A 26 0.57 -2.23 -47.09
CA ALA A 26 1.44 -1.12 -46.71
C ALA A 26 2.83 -1.19 -47.37
N ALA A 27 3.36 -2.39 -47.66
CA ALA A 27 4.59 -2.54 -48.43
C ALA A 27 4.42 -2.09 -49.89
N ASP A 28 3.28 -2.41 -50.50
CA ASP A 28 2.96 -2.02 -51.88
C ASP A 28 2.60 -0.54 -52.00
N ARG A 29 1.81 -0.02 -51.06
CA ARG A 29 1.34 1.37 -51.01
C ARG A 29 1.29 1.88 -49.56
N PRO A 30 2.36 2.51 -49.05
CA PRO A 30 2.46 2.86 -47.64
C PRO A 30 1.40 3.86 -47.17
N ASN A 31 1.24 4.99 -47.87
CA ASN A 31 0.41 6.10 -47.38
C ASN A 31 -1.08 5.76 -47.14
N PRO A 32 -1.80 5.04 -48.04
CA PRO A 32 -3.21 4.74 -47.80
C PRO A 32 -3.47 3.69 -46.71
N HIS A 33 -2.49 2.85 -46.36
CA HIS A 33 -2.71 1.67 -45.51
C HIS A 33 -2.02 1.71 -44.15
N ARG A 34 -1.24 2.76 -43.84
CA ARG A 34 -0.59 2.95 -42.53
C ARG A 34 -1.58 2.93 -41.36
N VAL A 35 -2.73 3.62 -41.51
CA VAL A 35 -3.75 3.69 -40.45
C VAL A 35 -4.43 2.32 -40.24
N ASP A 36 -4.70 1.60 -41.33
CA ASP A 36 -5.32 0.26 -41.25
C ASP A 36 -4.35 -0.77 -40.64
N LEU A 37 -3.06 -0.69 -40.98
CA LEU A 37 -2.02 -1.51 -40.35
C LEU A 37 -1.90 -1.21 -38.86
N ALA A 38 -1.84 0.06 -38.45
CA ALA A 38 -1.83 0.44 -37.05
C ALA A 38 -3.08 -0.08 -36.31
N ARG A 39 -4.26 0.03 -36.92
CA ARG A 39 -5.51 -0.49 -36.36
C ARG A 39 -5.46 -2.01 -36.18
N ALA A 40 -4.93 -2.75 -37.16
CA ALA A 40 -4.78 -4.20 -37.09
C ALA A 40 -3.81 -4.62 -35.99
N LEU A 41 -2.67 -3.93 -35.85
CA LEU A 41 -1.69 -4.17 -34.77
C LEU A 41 -2.29 -3.93 -33.39
N VAL A 42 -3.03 -2.83 -33.20
CA VAL A 42 -3.74 -2.54 -31.94
C VAL A 42 -4.78 -3.61 -31.62
N ALA A 43 -5.52 -4.09 -32.63
CA ALA A 43 -6.52 -5.15 -32.46
C ALA A 43 -5.88 -6.51 -32.13
N ARG A 44 -4.72 -6.84 -32.71
CA ARG A 44 -3.94 -8.03 -32.38
C ARG A 44 -3.43 -7.97 -30.94
N ALA A 45 -2.83 -6.85 -30.55
CA ALA A 45 -2.44 -6.61 -29.16
C ALA A 45 -3.62 -6.60 -28.16
N ALA A 46 -4.86 -6.51 -28.66
CA ALA A 46 -6.08 -6.59 -27.87
C ALA A 46 -6.61 -7.98 -27.59
N VAL A 47 -6.06 -9.00 -28.24
CA VAL A 47 -6.50 -10.37 -28.01
C VAL A 47 -5.85 -10.89 -26.73
N PRO A 48 -6.64 -11.21 -25.67
CA PRO A 48 -6.08 -11.72 -24.43
C PRO A 48 -5.35 -13.05 -24.65
N ASP A 49 -4.24 -13.24 -23.95
CA ASP A 49 -3.43 -14.47 -23.92
C ASP A 49 -2.92 -14.97 -25.29
N ALA A 50 -2.98 -14.12 -26.32
CA ALA A 50 -2.52 -14.47 -27.67
C ALA A 50 -1.00 -14.32 -27.85
N GLN A 51 -0.36 -13.50 -27.02
CA GLN A 51 1.06 -13.20 -27.06
C GLN A 51 1.56 -12.71 -25.71
N SER A 52 2.88 -12.67 -25.54
CA SER A 52 3.50 -12.12 -24.33
C SER A 52 3.29 -10.60 -24.23
N ALA A 53 3.40 -10.06 -23.00
CA ALA A 53 3.34 -8.62 -22.77
C ALA A 53 4.44 -7.86 -23.54
N ALA A 54 5.64 -8.44 -23.64
CA ALA A 54 6.75 -7.87 -24.40
C ALA A 54 6.41 -7.74 -25.90
N GLU A 55 5.88 -8.79 -26.53
CA GLU A 55 5.45 -8.76 -27.94
C GLU A 55 4.30 -7.76 -28.15
N ALA A 56 3.36 -7.68 -27.21
CA ALA A 56 2.28 -6.70 -27.28
C ALA A 56 2.81 -5.27 -27.21
N ILE A 57 3.76 -4.99 -26.32
CA ILE A 57 4.42 -3.68 -26.17
C ILE A 57 5.15 -3.28 -27.46
N GLU A 58 5.93 -4.19 -28.04
CA GLU A 58 6.64 -3.92 -29.31
C GLU A 58 5.68 -3.62 -30.45
N GLN A 59 4.60 -4.42 -30.59
CA GLN A 59 3.58 -4.19 -31.61
C GLN A 59 2.83 -2.87 -31.41
N LEU A 60 2.55 -2.47 -30.17
CA LEU A 60 1.90 -1.20 -29.88
C LEU A 60 2.83 -0.01 -30.15
N ARG A 61 4.12 -0.13 -29.86
CA ARG A 61 5.13 0.87 -30.25
C ARG A 61 5.23 0.99 -31.78
N GLU A 62 5.21 -0.13 -32.50
CA GLU A 62 5.14 -0.15 -33.98
C GLU A 62 3.89 0.56 -34.49
N ALA A 63 2.72 0.23 -33.93
CA ALA A 63 1.45 0.86 -34.31
C ALA A 63 1.46 2.38 -34.09
N ILE A 64 1.98 2.85 -32.96
CA ILE A 64 2.14 4.29 -32.67
C ILE A 64 3.03 4.97 -33.71
N GLY A 65 4.09 4.31 -34.16
CA GLY A 65 4.99 4.84 -35.20
C GLY A 65 4.29 5.13 -36.53
N TYR A 66 3.34 4.29 -36.94
CA TYR A 66 2.59 4.51 -38.19
C TYR A 66 1.58 5.65 -38.14
N VAL A 67 1.11 6.03 -36.95
CA VAL A 67 0.10 7.09 -36.74
C VAL A 67 0.58 8.20 -35.81
N ALA A 68 1.89 8.40 -35.70
CA ALA A 68 2.48 9.43 -34.83
C ALA A 68 2.03 10.85 -35.23
N ASP A 69 1.93 11.08 -36.54
CA ASP A 69 1.38 12.30 -37.16
C ASP A 69 0.03 11.96 -37.80
N PRO A 70 -1.08 12.01 -37.05
CA PRO A 70 -2.37 11.51 -37.50
C PRO A 70 -2.95 12.43 -38.60
N PRO A 71 -3.21 11.93 -39.82
CA PRO A 71 -3.73 12.74 -40.92
C PRO A 71 -5.22 13.10 -40.77
N ASP A 72 -5.96 12.35 -39.95
CA ASP A 72 -7.39 12.50 -39.76
C ASP A 72 -7.85 12.02 -38.37
N ARG A 73 -9.16 12.16 -38.11
CA ARG A 73 -9.80 11.70 -36.87
C ARG A 73 -9.68 10.19 -36.66
N ALA A 74 -9.73 9.39 -37.74
CA ALA A 74 -9.64 7.93 -37.61
C ALA A 74 -8.25 7.51 -37.11
N ALA A 75 -7.20 8.17 -37.59
CA ALA A 75 -5.84 8.00 -37.09
C ALA A 75 -5.68 8.47 -35.65
N LEU A 76 -6.31 9.58 -35.25
CA LEU A 76 -6.34 10.02 -33.84
C LEU A 76 -6.93 8.95 -32.91
N VAL A 77 -8.06 8.35 -33.29
CA VAL A 77 -8.70 7.27 -32.50
C VAL A 77 -7.80 6.04 -32.37
N VAL A 78 -7.11 5.66 -33.46
CA VAL A 78 -6.17 4.53 -33.44
C VAL A 78 -4.95 4.85 -32.56
N LEU A 79 -4.39 6.06 -32.67
CA LEU A 79 -3.26 6.52 -31.88
C LEU A 79 -3.60 6.56 -30.38
N ALA A 80 -4.76 7.09 -30.02
CA ALA A 80 -5.22 7.15 -28.64
C ALA A 80 -5.38 5.74 -28.04
N ALA A 81 -6.00 4.82 -28.78
CA ALA A 81 -6.14 3.43 -28.36
C ALA A 81 -4.80 2.68 -28.27
N ALA A 82 -3.85 2.95 -29.18
CA ALA A 82 -2.53 2.34 -29.12
C ALA A 82 -1.75 2.80 -27.87
N ARG A 83 -1.78 4.10 -27.57
CA ARG A 83 -1.13 4.68 -26.39
C ARG A 83 -1.76 4.19 -25.08
N GLU A 84 -3.08 4.12 -25.00
CA GLU A 84 -3.79 3.60 -23.83
C GLU A 84 -3.38 2.15 -23.54
N ARG A 85 -3.41 1.28 -24.56
CA ARG A 85 -3.04 -0.14 -24.39
C ARG A 85 -1.58 -0.33 -24.04
N LEU A 86 -0.69 0.48 -24.63
CA LEU A 86 0.72 0.44 -24.28
C LEU A 86 0.92 0.84 -22.81
N ALA A 87 0.26 1.92 -22.38
CA ALA A 87 0.30 2.35 -21.00
C ALA A 87 -0.30 1.30 -20.04
N ALA A 88 -1.40 0.63 -20.41
CA ALA A 88 -1.98 -0.44 -19.62
C ALA A 88 -1.01 -1.62 -19.44
N ASN A 89 -0.35 -2.07 -20.51
CA ASN A 89 0.64 -3.16 -20.42
C ASN A 89 1.85 -2.77 -19.55
N LEU A 90 2.37 -1.55 -19.72
CA LEU A 90 3.47 -1.04 -18.88
C LEU A 90 3.04 -0.91 -17.41
N SER A 91 1.83 -0.43 -17.17
CA SER A 91 1.21 -0.33 -15.85
C SER A 91 1.08 -1.69 -15.16
N GLU A 92 0.69 -2.73 -15.90
CA GLU A 92 0.61 -4.11 -15.39
C GLU A 92 2.00 -4.71 -15.08
N LEU A 93 3.04 -4.32 -15.82
CA LEU A 93 4.42 -4.73 -15.56
C LEU A 93 5.10 -3.93 -14.44
N GLY A 94 4.42 -2.95 -13.84
CA GLY A 94 4.98 -2.11 -12.78
C GLY A 94 5.79 -0.90 -13.29
N GLU A 95 5.91 -0.71 -14.61
CA GLU A 95 6.62 0.41 -15.28
C GLU A 95 5.81 1.72 -15.21
N THR A 96 5.38 2.08 -13.99
CA THR A 96 4.40 3.13 -13.72
C THR A 96 4.85 4.50 -14.24
N ARG A 97 6.15 4.79 -14.19
CA ARG A 97 6.73 6.07 -14.63
C ARG A 97 6.80 6.21 -16.15
N GLU A 98 6.91 5.10 -16.90
CA GLU A 98 6.78 5.12 -18.36
C GLU A 98 5.30 5.13 -18.78
N ALA A 99 4.45 4.41 -18.05
CA ALA A 99 3.02 4.29 -18.33
C ALA A 99 2.27 5.63 -18.20
N LEU A 100 2.52 6.41 -17.13
CA LEU A 100 1.75 7.63 -16.85
C LEU A 100 1.83 8.68 -17.97
N PRO A 101 3.02 9.11 -18.46
CA PRO A 101 3.11 10.06 -19.57
C PRO A 101 2.43 9.55 -20.85
N LEU A 102 2.48 8.25 -21.13
CA LEU A 102 1.80 7.64 -22.27
C LEU A 102 0.28 7.71 -22.13
N ALA A 103 -0.26 7.39 -20.95
CA ALA A 103 -1.69 7.47 -20.67
C ALA A 103 -2.21 8.93 -20.72
N LEU A 104 -1.43 9.89 -20.21
CA LEU A 104 -1.76 11.32 -20.32
C LEU A 104 -1.77 11.81 -21.78
N ARG A 105 -0.82 11.35 -22.60
CA ARG A 105 -0.83 11.62 -24.05
C ARG A 105 -2.02 10.96 -24.74
N ALA A 106 -2.41 9.76 -24.32
CA ALA A 106 -3.63 9.10 -24.84
C ALA A 106 -4.87 9.93 -24.53
N ARG A 107 -5.03 10.42 -23.28
CA ARG A 107 -6.11 11.33 -22.87
C ARG A 107 -6.17 12.58 -23.76
N ALA A 108 -5.06 13.28 -23.93
CA ALA A 108 -5.00 14.46 -24.80
C ALA A 108 -5.37 14.14 -26.26
N THR A 109 -5.04 12.93 -26.73
CA THR A 109 -5.41 12.47 -28.08
C THR A 109 -6.91 12.20 -28.19
N TRP A 110 -7.54 11.66 -27.14
CA TRP A 110 -9.01 11.52 -27.07
C TRP A 110 -9.72 12.87 -27.06
N ASP A 111 -9.19 13.85 -26.32
CA ASP A 111 -9.74 15.21 -26.30
C ASP A 111 -9.70 15.85 -27.70
N ALA A 112 -8.60 15.65 -28.44
CA ALA A 112 -8.47 16.11 -29.82
C ALA A 112 -9.39 15.38 -30.83
N ALA A 113 -9.82 14.14 -30.52
CA ALA A 113 -10.72 13.36 -31.37
C ALA A 113 -12.22 13.68 -31.16
N ALA A 114 -12.54 14.59 -30.23
CA ALA A 114 -13.91 14.97 -29.91
C ALA A 114 -14.68 15.52 -31.14
N PRO A 115 -16.02 15.35 -31.19
CA PRO A 115 -16.88 14.70 -30.19
C PRO A 115 -16.74 13.17 -30.21
N LEU A 116 -16.84 12.55 -29.03
CA LEU A 116 -16.69 11.09 -28.86
C LEU A 116 -18.04 10.37 -28.86
N GLY A 117 -18.10 9.28 -29.62
CA GLY A 117 -19.19 8.31 -29.58
C GLY A 117 -19.13 7.40 -28.34
N PRO A 118 -20.16 6.57 -28.08
CA PRO A 118 -20.25 5.74 -26.88
C PRO A 118 -19.06 4.79 -26.67
N ASP A 119 -18.61 4.12 -27.73
CA ASP A 119 -17.48 3.17 -27.65
C ASP A 119 -16.14 3.90 -27.44
N GLU A 120 -15.98 5.11 -27.97
CA GLU A 120 -14.78 5.94 -27.79
C GLU A 120 -14.73 6.51 -26.36
N ARG A 121 -15.88 6.93 -25.80
CA ARG A 121 -15.98 7.35 -24.38
C ARG A 121 -15.54 6.25 -23.42
N MET A 122 -15.88 5.00 -23.70
CA MET A 122 -15.42 3.89 -22.87
C MET A 122 -13.93 3.60 -23.02
N ARG A 123 -13.33 3.80 -24.21
CA ARG A 123 -11.87 3.73 -24.34
C ARG A 123 -11.16 4.87 -23.60
N LEU A 124 -11.73 6.07 -23.59
CA LEU A 124 -11.28 7.16 -22.73
C LEU A 124 -11.42 6.79 -21.25
N ALA A 125 -12.53 6.18 -20.83
CA ALA A 125 -12.68 5.68 -19.46
C ALA A 125 -11.58 4.67 -19.09
N GLY A 126 -11.23 3.73 -19.98
CA GLY A 126 -10.09 2.84 -19.78
C GLY A 126 -8.76 3.58 -19.64
N THR A 127 -8.54 4.62 -20.44
CA THR A 127 -7.36 5.50 -20.32
C THR A 127 -7.29 6.18 -18.94
N LEU A 128 -8.44 6.67 -18.45
CA LEU A 128 -8.53 7.34 -17.14
C LEU A 128 -8.26 6.37 -15.98
N LEU A 129 -8.67 5.11 -16.09
CA LEU A 129 -8.36 4.09 -15.09
C LEU A 129 -6.85 3.82 -15.01
N VAL A 130 -6.17 3.68 -16.15
CA VAL A 130 -4.70 3.53 -16.19
C VAL A 130 -4.01 4.75 -15.56
N ILE A 131 -4.47 5.97 -15.86
CA ILE A 131 -3.95 7.19 -15.21
C ILE A 131 -4.16 7.12 -13.70
N GLY A 132 -5.34 6.68 -13.25
CA GLY A 132 -5.70 6.55 -11.85
C GLY A 132 -4.81 5.53 -11.12
N ASP A 133 -4.55 4.38 -11.71
CA ASP A 133 -3.66 3.35 -11.15
C ASP A 133 -2.23 3.87 -11.02
N CYS A 134 -1.73 4.53 -12.06
CA CYS A 134 -0.40 5.13 -12.03
C CYS A 134 -0.29 6.23 -10.97
N GLN A 135 -1.29 7.11 -10.86
CA GLN A 135 -1.30 8.17 -9.85
C GLN A 135 -1.38 7.61 -8.44
N ALA A 136 -2.18 6.56 -8.22
CA ALA A 136 -2.27 5.89 -6.92
C ALA A 136 -0.90 5.31 -6.50
N ARG A 137 -0.21 4.59 -7.40
CA ARG A 137 1.13 4.03 -7.13
C ARG A 137 2.21 5.11 -6.93
N LEU A 138 2.08 6.26 -7.58
CA LEU A 138 2.99 7.40 -7.40
C LEU A 138 2.62 8.29 -6.20
N GLY A 139 1.77 7.82 -5.28
CA GLY A 139 1.41 8.56 -4.07
C GLY A 139 0.59 9.82 -4.33
N ARG A 140 -0.23 9.85 -5.39
CA ARG A 140 -1.09 10.99 -5.77
C ARG A 140 -2.58 10.63 -5.66
N PRO A 141 -3.08 10.33 -4.44
CA PRO A 141 -4.41 9.75 -4.25
C PRO A 141 -5.54 10.67 -4.74
N GLU A 142 -5.43 11.99 -4.55
CA GLU A 142 -6.45 12.93 -5.00
C GLU A 142 -6.59 12.95 -6.52
N GLN A 143 -5.48 12.99 -7.24
CA GLN A 143 -5.47 12.96 -8.71
C GLN A 143 -6.07 11.65 -9.23
N ALA A 144 -5.69 10.52 -8.60
CA ALA A 144 -6.22 9.21 -8.95
C ALA A 144 -7.73 9.14 -8.77
N LEU A 145 -8.22 9.75 -7.70
CA LEU A 145 -9.64 9.78 -7.36
C LEU A 145 -10.44 10.59 -8.38
N ASP A 146 -9.95 11.76 -8.78
CA ASP A 146 -10.61 12.62 -9.77
C ASP A 146 -10.77 11.94 -11.14
N VAL A 147 -9.72 11.27 -11.64
CA VAL A 147 -9.80 10.56 -12.93
C VAL A 147 -10.68 9.31 -12.85
N ARG A 148 -10.70 8.61 -11.71
CA ARG A 148 -11.59 7.45 -11.49
C ARG A 148 -13.06 7.86 -11.40
N ARG A 149 -13.38 9.01 -10.80
CA ARG A 149 -14.73 9.60 -10.86
C ARG A 149 -15.14 9.90 -12.30
N GLN A 150 -14.27 10.57 -13.08
CA GLN A 150 -14.53 10.85 -14.50
C GLN A 150 -14.79 9.56 -15.30
N ALA A 151 -14.01 8.50 -15.07
CA ALA A 151 -14.21 7.20 -15.72
C ALA A 151 -15.59 6.59 -15.37
N ARG A 152 -16.01 6.70 -14.11
CA ARG A 152 -17.31 6.22 -13.63
C ARG A 152 -18.46 7.01 -14.27
N ASP A 153 -18.36 8.32 -14.34
CA ASP A 153 -19.37 9.20 -14.93
C ASP A 153 -19.57 8.91 -16.42
N LEU A 154 -18.48 8.66 -17.16
CA LEU A 154 -18.54 8.27 -18.57
C LEU A 154 -19.35 6.98 -18.78
N HIS A 155 -19.19 6.00 -17.89
CA HIS A 155 -19.99 4.76 -17.93
C HIS A 155 -21.46 5.01 -17.56
N GLN A 156 -21.72 5.79 -16.51
CA GLN A 156 -23.08 6.08 -16.05
C GLN A 156 -23.89 6.87 -17.08
N ALA A 157 -23.23 7.71 -17.90
CA ALA A 157 -23.87 8.47 -18.98
C ALA A 157 -24.33 7.60 -20.17
N LEU A 158 -23.97 6.31 -20.23
CA LEU A 158 -24.40 5.39 -21.29
C LEU A 158 -25.85 4.92 -21.10
N SER A 159 -26.50 4.47 -22.17
CA SER A 159 -27.79 3.77 -22.06
C SER A 159 -27.62 2.41 -21.37
N ARG A 160 -28.70 1.86 -20.79
CA ARG A 160 -28.65 0.55 -20.11
C ARG A 160 -28.05 -0.57 -20.97
N TYR A 161 -28.41 -0.62 -22.26
CA TYR A 161 -27.84 -1.61 -23.18
C TYR A 161 -26.33 -1.45 -23.35
N GLN A 162 -25.86 -0.21 -23.45
CA GLN A 162 -24.43 0.11 -23.59
C GLN A 162 -23.67 -0.15 -22.29
N GLN A 163 -24.27 0.12 -21.13
CA GLN A 163 -23.72 -0.24 -19.83
C GLN A 163 -23.50 -1.76 -19.74
N SER A 164 -24.50 -2.58 -20.10
CA SER A 164 -24.34 -4.04 -20.11
C SER A 164 -23.24 -4.51 -21.07
N ARG A 165 -23.09 -3.87 -22.24
CA ARG A 165 -21.99 -4.17 -23.19
C ARG A 165 -20.61 -3.88 -22.59
N TRP A 166 -20.50 -2.83 -21.76
CA TRP A 166 -19.27 -2.36 -21.13
C TRP A 166 -19.20 -2.68 -19.63
N ALA A 167 -19.98 -3.66 -19.15
CA ALA A 167 -20.14 -3.96 -17.73
C ALA A 167 -18.81 -4.27 -17.03
N SER A 168 -17.87 -4.94 -17.70
CA SER A 168 -16.54 -5.20 -17.10
C SER A 168 -15.78 -3.92 -16.80
N LEU A 169 -15.84 -2.92 -17.70
CA LEU A 169 -15.11 -1.68 -17.53
C LEU A 169 -15.84 -0.75 -16.54
N GLY A 170 -17.18 -0.75 -16.56
CA GLY A 170 -18.01 -0.07 -15.58
C GLY A 170 -17.81 -0.59 -14.15
N ALA A 171 -17.70 -1.91 -13.98
CA ALA A 171 -17.41 -2.55 -12.71
C ALA A 171 -15.98 -2.23 -12.23
N THR A 172 -14.97 -2.31 -13.10
CA THR A 172 -13.60 -1.88 -12.76
C THR A 172 -13.57 -0.41 -12.30
N ALA A 173 -14.22 0.50 -13.03
CA ALA A 173 -14.28 1.90 -12.63
C ALA A 173 -14.96 2.12 -11.27
N ALA A 174 -16.01 1.36 -10.96
CA ALA A 174 -16.68 1.45 -9.67
C ALA A 174 -15.79 0.91 -8.53
N ILE A 175 -15.12 -0.22 -8.73
CA ILE A 175 -14.24 -0.85 -7.74
C ILE A 175 -13.01 0.01 -7.46
N ASP A 176 -12.36 0.53 -8.51
CA ASP A 176 -11.15 1.36 -8.35
C ASP A 176 -11.47 2.69 -7.70
N LEU A 177 -12.62 3.29 -8.05
CA LEU A 177 -13.10 4.49 -7.36
C LEU A 177 -13.43 4.17 -5.89
N ALA A 178 -14.13 3.07 -5.60
CA ALA A 178 -14.43 2.67 -4.23
C ALA A 178 -13.14 2.46 -3.42
N ARG A 179 -12.10 1.85 -4.00
CA ARG A 179 -10.78 1.70 -3.38
C ARG A 179 -10.14 3.05 -3.06
N SER A 180 -10.22 4.02 -3.97
CA SER A 180 -9.74 5.39 -3.73
C SER A 180 -10.53 6.13 -2.65
N GLU A 181 -11.86 5.98 -2.62
CA GLU A 181 -12.72 6.59 -1.59
C GLU A 181 -12.43 5.98 -0.20
N ALA A 182 -12.27 4.65 -0.13
CA ALA A 182 -11.89 3.95 1.10
C ALA A 182 -10.52 4.40 1.62
N ALA A 183 -9.51 4.49 0.74
CA ALA A 183 -8.19 5.00 1.09
C ALA A 183 -8.21 6.46 1.57
N ALA A 184 -9.21 7.24 1.17
CA ALA A 184 -9.43 8.61 1.63
C ALA A 184 -10.33 8.71 2.89
N GLY A 185 -10.61 7.58 3.56
CA GLY A 185 -11.44 7.51 4.77
C GLY A 185 -12.95 7.60 4.53
N ARG A 186 -13.40 7.69 3.27
CA ARG A 186 -14.81 7.78 2.86
C ARG A 186 -15.40 6.38 2.61
N VAL A 187 -15.39 5.58 3.68
CA VAL A 187 -15.74 4.15 3.62
C VAL A 187 -17.21 3.89 3.29
N GLN A 188 -18.10 4.84 3.58
CA GLN A 188 -19.54 4.73 3.28
C GLN A 188 -19.81 4.97 1.79
N GLU A 189 -19.16 5.98 1.23
CA GLU A 189 -19.18 6.28 -0.19
C GLU A 189 -18.58 5.14 -1.01
N ALA A 190 -17.50 4.52 -0.51
CA ALA A 190 -16.91 3.34 -1.12
C ALA A 190 -17.91 2.16 -1.18
N LEU A 191 -18.59 1.84 -0.08
CA LEU A 191 -19.59 0.77 -0.04
C LEU A 191 -20.78 1.07 -0.97
N ALA A 192 -21.25 2.31 -1.00
CA ALA A 192 -22.36 2.73 -1.87
C ALA A 192 -22.01 2.60 -3.38
N LEU A 193 -20.73 2.70 -3.75
CA LEU A 193 -20.27 2.45 -5.12
C LEU A 193 -20.27 0.96 -5.50
N LEU A 194 -20.03 0.08 -4.54
CA LEU A 194 -19.99 -1.37 -4.75
C LEU A 194 -21.39 -1.98 -4.90
N ASP A 195 -22.41 -1.40 -4.25
CA ASP A 195 -23.79 -1.91 -4.28
C ASP A 195 -24.34 -2.06 -5.71
N PRO A 196 -24.37 -1.00 -6.57
CA PRO A 196 -24.78 -1.14 -7.97
C PRO A 196 -23.87 -2.06 -8.79
N ALA A 197 -22.58 -2.14 -8.45
CA ALA A 197 -21.64 -2.98 -9.16
C ALA A 197 -21.92 -4.48 -8.94
N ARG A 198 -22.60 -4.88 -7.86
CA ARG A 198 -22.92 -6.30 -7.60
C ARG A 198 -23.80 -6.93 -8.68
N ASP A 199 -24.72 -6.16 -9.27
CA ASP A 199 -25.57 -6.63 -10.37
C ASP A 199 -24.76 -6.84 -11.65
N ASP A 200 -23.90 -5.87 -12.00
CA ASP A 200 -22.97 -5.97 -13.13
C ASP A 200 -22.02 -7.16 -12.97
N LEU A 201 -21.50 -7.38 -11.76
CA LEU A 201 -20.66 -8.52 -11.42
C LEU A 201 -21.43 -9.85 -11.52
N GLY A 202 -22.70 -9.87 -11.12
CA GLY A 202 -23.60 -11.00 -11.30
C GLY A 202 -23.75 -11.38 -12.76
N PHE A 203 -24.02 -10.40 -13.62
CA PHE A 203 -24.07 -10.59 -15.06
C PHE A 203 -22.72 -11.08 -15.62
N LEU A 204 -21.61 -10.45 -15.25
CA LEU A 204 -20.27 -10.83 -15.73
C LEU A 204 -19.88 -12.25 -15.35
N ARG A 205 -20.27 -12.74 -14.17
CA ARG A 205 -20.03 -14.14 -13.77
C ARG A 205 -20.73 -15.16 -14.69
N LEU A 206 -21.80 -14.75 -15.37
CA LEU A 206 -22.52 -15.58 -16.35
C LEU A 206 -21.89 -15.47 -17.74
N VAL A 207 -21.58 -14.26 -18.21
CA VAL A 207 -21.15 -14.03 -19.60
C VAL A 207 -19.64 -14.07 -19.81
N GLN A 208 -18.86 -13.79 -18.78
CA GLN A 208 -17.38 -13.80 -18.75
C GLN A 208 -16.88 -14.35 -17.41
N PRO A 209 -17.10 -15.65 -17.11
CA PRO A 209 -16.92 -16.19 -15.76
C PRO A 209 -15.55 -15.93 -15.10
N PRO A 210 -14.40 -16.01 -15.80
CA PRO A 210 -13.10 -15.67 -15.21
C PRO A 210 -13.02 -14.22 -14.74
N ARG A 211 -13.35 -13.25 -15.61
CA ARG A 211 -13.31 -11.81 -15.31
C ARG A 211 -14.35 -11.42 -14.27
N GLY A 212 -15.55 -12.00 -14.32
CA GLY A 212 -16.59 -11.78 -13.32
C GLY A 212 -16.19 -12.27 -11.93
N ARG A 213 -15.51 -13.42 -11.83
CA ARG A 213 -15.00 -13.94 -10.54
C ARG A 213 -13.88 -13.07 -9.97
N GLU A 214 -12.99 -12.61 -10.82
CA GLU A 214 -11.88 -11.70 -10.48
C GLU A 214 -12.40 -10.38 -9.91
N LEU A 215 -13.22 -9.65 -10.67
CA LEU A 215 -13.76 -8.36 -10.22
C LEU A 215 -14.69 -8.51 -8.99
N THR A 216 -15.34 -9.67 -8.83
CA THR A 216 -16.10 -9.95 -7.60
C THR A 216 -15.16 -10.08 -6.40
N ALA A 217 -14.00 -10.73 -6.56
CA ALA A 217 -13.02 -10.82 -5.50
C ALA A 217 -12.43 -9.45 -5.15
N ASP A 218 -12.11 -8.62 -6.14
CA ASP A 218 -11.61 -7.27 -5.90
C ASP A 218 -12.62 -6.39 -5.16
N ALA A 219 -13.90 -6.44 -5.55
CA ALA A 219 -14.98 -5.76 -4.84
C ALA A 219 -15.11 -6.23 -3.38
N LEU A 220 -15.00 -7.54 -3.14
CA LEU A 220 -15.06 -8.11 -1.79
C LEU A 220 -13.87 -7.70 -0.92
N LEU A 221 -12.68 -7.48 -1.50
CA LEU A 221 -11.53 -6.96 -0.75
C LEU A 221 -11.75 -5.52 -0.32
N VAL A 222 -12.26 -4.66 -1.21
CA VAL A 222 -12.61 -3.28 -0.86
C VAL A 222 -13.71 -3.26 0.21
N GLU A 223 -14.74 -4.10 0.06
CA GLU A 223 -15.79 -4.27 1.07
C GLU A 223 -15.24 -4.73 2.43
N ALA A 224 -14.28 -5.67 2.43
CA ALA A 224 -13.64 -6.16 3.66
C ALA A 224 -12.87 -5.05 4.37
N GLU A 225 -12.09 -4.26 3.65
CA GLU A 225 -11.35 -3.11 4.20
C GLU A 225 -12.30 -2.05 4.78
N CYS A 226 -13.35 -1.67 4.04
CA CYS A 226 -14.35 -0.70 4.52
C CYS A 226 -15.05 -1.19 5.79
N ARG A 227 -15.45 -2.46 5.83
CA ARG A 227 -16.09 -3.06 7.01
C ARG A 227 -15.16 -3.15 8.22
N ALA A 228 -13.87 -3.38 7.99
CA ALA A 228 -12.89 -3.39 9.07
C ALA A 228 -12.77 -2.03 9.74
N GLU A 229 -12.77 -0.95 8.96
CA GLU A 229 -12.74 0.43 9.46
C GLU A 229 -14.05 0.83 10.17
N LEU A 230 -15.18 0.22 9.79
CA LEU A 230 -16.45 0.33 10.52
C LEU A 230 -16.52 -0.49 11.82
N GLY A 231 -15.48 -1.28 12.14
CA GLY A 231 -15.49 -2.17 13.30
C GLY A 231 -16.29 -3.47 13.11
N GLU A 232 -16.75 -3.78 11.88
CA GLU A 232 -17.49 -5.00 11.56
C GLU A 232 -16.55 -6.20 11.31
N THR A 233 -15.74 -6.54 12.31
CA THR A 233 -14.58 -7.46 12.18
C THR A 233 -14.93 -8.80 11.52
N GLU A 234 -15.96 -9.49 11.98
CA GLU A 234 -16.35 -10.81 11.43
C GLU A 234 -16.86 -10.72 9.99
N ALA A 235 -17.54 -9.63 9.64
CA ALA A 235 -18.02 -9.42 8.27
C ALA A 235 -16.86 -9.09 7.32
N ALA A 236 -15.86 -8.34 7.79
CA ALA A 236 -14.63 -8.08 7.07
C ALA A 236 -13.84 -9.38 6.80
N VAL A 237 -13.61 -10.20 7.84
CA VAL A 237 -12.91 -11.49 7.71
C VAL A 237 -13.63 -12.42 6.74
N ARG A 238 -14.96 -12.53 6.82
CA ARG A 238 -15.75 -13.34 5.88
C ARG A 238 -15.58 -12.87 4.44
N ALA A 239 -15.70 -11.56 4.18
CA ALA A 239 -15.58 -11.00 2.83
C ALA A 239 -14.18 -11.27 2.23
N ALA A 240 -13.11 -11.04 3.01
CA ALA A 240 -11.74 -11.33 2.57
C ALA A 240 -11.48 -12.83 2.34
N GLY A 241 -12.04 -13.70 3.19
CA GLY A 241 -11.98 -15.15 3.00
C GLY A 241 -12.70 -15.62 1.74
N GLU A 242 -13.85 -15.02 1.43
CA GLU A 242 -14.63 -15.29 0.22
C GLU A 242 -13.89 -14.84 -1.05
N ALA A 243 -13.25 -13.67 -1.02
CA ALA A 243 -12.38 -13.17 -2.08
C ALA A 243 -11.20 -14.12 -2.33
N THR A 244 -10.49 -14.50 -1.26
CA THR A 244 -9.38 -15.47 -1.30
C THR A 244 -9.82 -16.79 -1.92
N GLY A 245 -10.96 -17.34 -1.48
CA GLY A 245 -11.49 -18.60 -2.00
C GLY A 245 -11.81 -18.57 -3.49
N ARG A 246 -12.24 -17.42 -4.02
CA ARG A 246 -12.49 -17.22 -5.47
C ARG A 246 -11.18 -17.15 -6.25
N LEU A 247 -10.24 -16.33 -5.81
CA LEU A 247 -8.95 -16.15 -6.49
C LEU A 247 -8.13 -17.44 -6.48
N ARG A 248 -8.15 -18.21 -5.39
CA ARG A 248 -7.47 -19.51 -5.32
C ARG A 248 -7.99 -20.49 -6.37
N ARG A 249 -9.31 -20.57 -6.56
CA ARG A 249 -9.91 -21.42 -7.61
C ARG A 249 -9.55 -20.92 -9.02
N LEU A 250 -9.45 -19.60 -9.21
CA LEU A 250 -9.06 -19.01 -10.48
C LEU A 250 -7.61 -19.33 -10.84
N VAL A 251 -6.67 -19.11 -9.92
CA VAL A 251 -5.24 -19.41 -10.11
C VAL A 251 -5.02 -20.91 -10.32
N GLY A 252 -5.73 -21.77 -9.60
CA GLY A 252 -5.67 -23.23 -9.81
C GLY A 252 -6.18 -23.68 -11.19
N ALA A 253 -7.13 -22.94 -11.78
CA ALA A 253 -7.65 -23.22 -13.13
C ALA A 253 -6.79 -22.62 -14.26
N THR A 254 -5.98 -21.60 -13.97
CA THR A 254 -5.12 -20.91 -14.94
C THR A 254 -3.81 -20.49 -14.26
N PRO A 255 -2.81 -21.39 -14.20
CA PRO A 255 -1.55 -21.12 -13.52
C PRO A 255 -0.78 -19.94 -14.17
N GLY A 256 -0.23 -19.06 -13.34
CA GLY A 256 0.68 -17.97 -13.76
C GLY A 256 0.03 -16.59 -13.86
N ALA A 257 -1.20 -16.48 -14.38
CA ALA A 257 -1.91 -15.20 -14.41
C ALA A 257 -2.54 -14.92 -13.03
N ARG A 258 -2.34 -13.70 -12.50
CA ARG A 258 -3.05 -13.16 -11.31
C ARG A 258 -2.61 -13.69 -9.94
N ARG A 259 -1.38 -14.22 -9.82
CA ARG A 259 -0.76 -14.56 -8.53
C ARG A 259 -0.66 -13.34 -7.59
N GLY A 260 -0.33 -12.16 -8.11
CA GLY A 260 -0.29 -10.92 -7.31
C GLY A 260 -1.62 -10.58 -6.63
N HIS A 261 -2.75 -10.70 -7.35
CA HIS A 261 -4.09 -10.47 -6.78
C HIS A 261 -4.44 -11.46 -5.68
N LEU A 262 -4.08 -12.74 -5.85
CA LEU A 262 -4.27 -13.75 -4.80
C LEU A 262 -3.38 -13.45 -3.58
N ALA A 263 -2.13 -13.04 -3.78
CA ALA A 263 -1.24 -12.64 -2.70
C ALA A 263 -1.81 -11.44 -1.92
N ALA A 264 -2.29 -10.40 -2.61
CA ALA A 264 -2.95 -9.26 -1.99
C ALA A 264 -4.17 -9.69 -1.17
N ALA A 265 -5.03 -10.56 -1.72
CA ALA A 265 -6.21 -11.08 -1.02
C ALA A 265 -5.85 -11.87 0.24
N LEU A 266 -4.83 -12.74 0.15
CA LEU A 266 -4.32 -13.51 1.28
C LEU A 266 -3.72 -12.61 2.37
N ARG A 267 -2.98 -11.58 1.97
CA ARG A 267 -2.38 -10.60 2.89
C ARG A 267 -3.46 -9.83 3.65
N VAL A 268 -4.46 -9.28 2.95
CA VAL A 268 -5.60 -8.57 3.56
C VAL A 268 -6.38 -9.50 4.49
N HIS A 269 -6.69 -10.72 4.05
CA HIS A 269 -7.38 -11.70 4.89
C HIS A 269 -6.56 -12.04 6.14
N GLY A 270 -5.26 -12.28 6.00
CA GLY A 270 -4.35 -12.51 7.12
C GLY A 270 -4.29 -11.33 8.07
N GLN A 271 -4.29 -10.09 7.56
CA GLN A 271 -4.29 -8.87 8.38
C GLN A 271 -5.54 -8.78 9.25
N LEU A 272 -6.71 -9.04 8.66
CA LEU A 272 -7.98 -9.00 9.37
C LEU A 272 -8.07 -10.08 10.44
N LEU A 273 -7.57 -11.29 10.16
CA LEU A 273 -7.46 -12.37 11.15
C LEU A 273 -6.53 -12.01 12.32
N LEU A 274 -5.37 -11.39 12.03
CA LEU A 274 -4.46 -10.91 13.07
C LEU A 274 -5.14 -9.85 13.95
N ARG A 275 -5.83 -8.86 13.35
CA ARG A 275 -6.59 -7.82 14.07
C ARG A 275 -7.74 -8.41 14.90
N SER A 276 -8.35 -9.51 14.45
CA SER A 276 -9.43 -10.20 15.18
C SER A 276 -8.92 -11.15 16.28
N GLY A 277 -7.61 -11.24 16.52
CA GLY A 277 -7.01 -12.10 17.53
C GLY A 277 -6.76 -13.55 17.09
N ARG A 278 -7.09 -13.93 15.85
CA ARG A 278 -6.83 -15.27 15.28
C ARG A 278 -5.39 -15.36 14.76
N ARG A 279 -4.43 -15.24 15.68
CA ARG A 279 -3.00 -14.98 15.36
C ARG A 279 -2.37 -16.03 14.46
N GLU A 280 -2.53 -17.32 14.80
CA GLU A 280 -1.92 -18.41 14.04
C GLU A 280 -2.49 -18.49 12.61
N GLU A 281 -3.83 -18.51 12.49
CA GLU A 281 -4.48 -18.52 11.16
C GLU A 281 -4.12 -17.29 10.34
N GLY A 282 -4.03 -16.12 10.97
CA GLY A 282 -3.61 -14.88 10.33
C GLY A 282 -2.18 -14.98 9.81
N ALA A 283 -1.24 -15.41 10.64
CA ALA A 283 0.16 -15.59 10.25
C ALA A 283 0.32 -16.62 9.12
N ASP A 284 -0.45 -17.71 9.15
CA ASP A 284 -0.44 -18.73 8.09
C ASP A 284 -0.96 -18.18 6.76
N ARG A 285 -2.01 -17.35 6.78
CA ARG A 285 -2.51 -16.67 5.57
C ARG A 285 -1.49 -15.70 5.00
N VAL A 286 -0.79 -14.94 5.84
CA VAL A 286 0.26 -14.02 5.36
C VAL A 286 1.47 -14.79 4.85
N ALA A 287 1.85 -15.91 5.47
CA ALA A 287 2.90 -16.78 4.96
C ALA A 287 2.54 -17.36 3.58
N GLU A 288 1.30 -17.79 3.38
CA GLU A 288 0.80 -18.19 2.04
C GLU A 288 0.89 -17.02 1.04
N ALA A 289 0.58 -15.79 1.47
CA ALA A 289 0.72 -14.60 0.61
C ALA A 289 2.16 -14.38 0.15
N VAL A 290 3.16 -14.53 1.04
CA VAL A 290 4.59 -14.45 0.70
C VAL A 290 4.95 -15.46 -0.38
N GLU A 291 4.58 -16.73 -0.20
CA GLU A 291 4.87 -17.78 -1.19
C GLU A 291 4.22 -17.51 -2.55
N VAL A 292 2.97 -17.02 -2.55
CA VAL A 292 2.25 -16.70 -3.78
C VAL A 292 2.86 -15.50 -4.50
N ALA A 293 3.31 -14.48 -3.77
CA ALA A 293 3.89 -13.23 -4.30
C ALA A 293 5.28 -13.42 -4.92
N ARG A 294 6.08 -14.38 -4.43
CA ARG A 294 7.42 -14.65 -4.96
C ARG A 294 7.43 -14.88 -6.47
N GLY A 295 8.22 -14.06 -7.17
CA GLY A 295 8.34 -14.09 -8.63
C GLY A 295 7.08 -13.64 -9.38
N ALA A 296 6.08 -13.10 -8.68
CA ALA A 296 4.84 -12.60 -9.26
C ALA A 296 4.67 -11.08 -9.04
N ASP A 297 4.96 -10.57 -7.84
CA ASP A 297 4.77 -9.16 -7.49
C ASP A 297 5.70 -8.78 -6.32
N ASP A 298 6.76 -8.03 -6.60
CA ASP A 298 7.74 -7.59 -5.59
C ASP A 298 7.12 -6.61 -4.57
N GLY A 299 6.11 -5.82 -4.95
CA GLY A 299 5.42 -4.89 -4.07
C GLY A 299 4.56 -5.61 -3.04
N GLU A 300 3.75 -6.57 -3.50
CA GLU A 300 2.96 -7.41 -2.59
C GLU A 300 3.84 -8.35 -1.76
N LEU A 301 4.97 -8.83 -2.30
CA LEU A 301 5.96 -9.59 -1.54
C LEU A 301 6.51 -8.76 -0.37
N ALA A 302 6.94 -7.52 -0.61
CA ALA A 302 7.46 -6.63 0.42
C ALA A 302 6.40 -6.34 1.52
N ARG A 303 5.15 -6.06 1.14
CA ARG A 303 4.04 -5.86 2.10
C ARG A 303 3.78 -7.11 2.93
N ALA A 304 3.72 -8.29 2.31
CA ALA A 304 3.46 -9.55 3.00
C ALA A 304 4.61 -9.94 3.95
N LEU A 305 5.87 -9.77 3.53
CA LEU A 305 7.05 -10.01 4.37
C LEU A 305 7.07 -9.08 5.59
N THR A 306 6.80 -7.79 5.40
CA THR A 306 6.73 -6.80 6.49
C THR A 306 5.67 -7.21 7.51
N GLN A 307 4.46 -7.55 7.04
CA GLN A 307 3.35 -7.97 7.90
C GLN A 307 3.64 -9.28 8.63
N LEU A 308 4.25 -10.26 7.96
CA LEU A 308 4.61 -11.54 8.57
C LEU A 308 5.69 -11.36 9.63
N ALA A 309 6.73 -10.56 9.34
CA ALA A 309 7.79 -10.25 10.29
C ALA A 309 7.23 -9.58 11.55
N ALA A 310 6.34 -8.59 11.40
CA ALA A 310 5.65 -7.96 12.52
C ALA A 310 4.83 -8.97 13.35
N ALA A 311 4.10 -9.88 12.69
CA ALA A 311 3.35 -10.94 13.39
C ALA A 311 4.27 -11.90 14.16
N ARG A 312 5.41 -12.30 13.58
CA ARG A 312 6.39 -13.16 14.25
C ARG A 312 7.04 -12.46 15.45
N ILE A 313 7.34 -11.17 15.35
CA ILE A 313 7.81 -10.34 16.47
C ILE A 313 6.78 -10.31 17.60
N ALA A 314 5.50 -10.08 17.27
CA ALA A 314 4.42 -10.05 18.27
C ALA A 314 4.25 -11.39 19.01
N ASP A 315 4.47 -12.51 18.31
CA ASP A 315 4.44 -13.86 18.87
C ASP A 315 5.78 -14.31 19.48
N ARG A 316 6.78 -13.42 19.55
CA ARG A 316 8.15 -13.71 20.05
C ARG A 316 8.86 -14.86 19.33
N ARG A 317 8.53 -15.10 18.06
CA ARG A 317 9.17 -16.10 17.18
C ARG A 317 10.39 -15.50 16.47
N TRP A 318 11.39 -15.08 17.23
CA TRP A 318 12.53 -14.30 16.76
C TRP A 318 13.35 -14.96 15.65
N ASP A 319 13.59 -16.27 15.75
CA ASP A 319 14.36 -17.04 14.77
C ASP A 319 13.70 -17.05 13.38
N ALA A 320 12.40 -16.81 13.32
CA ALA A 320 11.65 -16.74 12.07
C ALA A 320 11.61 -15.33 11.45
N VAL A 321 12.20 -14.31 12.10
CA VAL A 321 12.17 -12.92 11.62
C VAL A 321 13.35 -12.62 10.70
N GLU A 322 14.56 -13.04 11.06
CA GLU A 322 15.78 -12.73 10.29
C GLU A 322 15.70 -13.19 8.81
N PRO A 323 15.25 -14.42 8.49
CA PRO A 323 15.10 -14.84 7.09
C PRO A 323 14.12 -13.98 6.29
N LEU A 324 13.10 -13.42 6.94
CA LEU A 324 12.13 -12.53 6.30
C LEU A 324 12.76 -11.16 5.99
N LEU A 325 13.61 -10.66 6.89
CA LEU A 325 14.34 -9.40 6.69
C LEU A 325 15.45 -9.52 5.64
N ASP A 326 16.12 -10.67 5.57
CA ASP A 326 17.12 -10.99 4.54
C ASP A 326 16.52 -10.96 3.12
N GLU A 327 15.23 -11.32 2.97
CA GLU A 327 14.51 -11.22 1.69
C GLU A 327 13.92 -9.80 1.47
N LEU A 328 13.33 -9.21 2.52
CA LEU A 328 12.62 -7.92 2.43
C LEU A 328 13.54 -6.75 2.09
N LEU A 329 14.69 -6.62 2.77
CA LEU A 329 15.58 -5.47 2.60
C LEU A 329 16.11 -5.34 1.15
N PRO A 330 16.63 -6.42 0.51
CA PRO A 330 17.02 -6.34 -0.90
C PRO A 330 15.89 -6.01 -1.86
N VAL A 331 14.68 -6.57 -1.64
CA VAL A 331 13.50 -6.28 -2.48
C VAL A 331 13.16 -4.79 -2.39
N CYS A 332 13.07 -4.23 -1.18
CA CYS A 332 12.81 -2.81 -1.00
C CYS A 332 13.89 -1.93 -1.63
N ARG A 333 15.17 -2.24 -1.37
CA ARG A 333 16.32 -1.46 -1.87
C ARG A 333 16.37 -1.42 -3.40
N ARG A 334 16.10 -2.54 -4.08
CA ARG A 334 16.07 -2.65 -5.54
C ARG A 334 15.21 -1.57 -6.18
N TRP A 335 14.04 -1.31 -5.60
CA TRP A 335 13.01 -0.46 -6.21
C TRP A 335 12.95 0.97 -5.64
N THR A 336 13.80 1.33 -4.67
CA THR A 336 13.81 2.69 -4.09
C THR A 336 14.19 3.81 -5.06
N GLY A 337 14.85 3.49 -6.18
CA GLY A 337 15.14 4.44 -7.26
C GLY A 337 13.97 4.62 -8.23
N ASP A 338 13.36 3.50 -8.63
CA ASP A 338 12.35 3.45 -9.69
C ASP A 338 10.94 3.77 -9.18
N LEU A 339 10.60 3.34 -7.96
CA LEU A 339 9.31 3.57 -7.29
C LEU A 339 9.52 4.00 -5.81
N PRO A 340 10.20 5.13 -5.56
CA PRO A 340 10.48 5.63 -4.22
C PRO A 340 9.23 5.89 -3.38
N GLU A 341 8.13 6.28 -4.00
CA GLU A 341 6.86 6.59 -3.32
C GLU A 341 6.26 5.32 -2.68
N GLU A 342 6.48 4.16 -3.29
CA GLU A 342 6.01 2.87 -2.81
C GLU A 342 7.06 2.19 -1.90
N PHE A 343 8.32 2.14 -2.33
CA PHE A 343 9.34 1.32 -1.68
C PHE A 343 10.17 2.02 -0.60
N ARG A 344 10.30 3.36 -0.59
CA ARG A 344 10.99 4.03 0.53
C ARG A 344 10.23 3.89 1.85
N PRO A 345 8.89 4.08 1.91
CA PRO A 345 8.14 3.84 3.14
C PRO A 345 8.27 2.38 3.61
N MET A 346 8.22 1.41 2.69
CA MET A 346 8.41 -0.02 3.03
C MET A 346 9.84 -0.31 3.52
N LEU A 347 10.86 0.33 2.93
CA LEU A 347 12.24 0.22 3.41
C LEU A 347 12.38 0.76 4.83
N VAL A 348 11.79 1.92 5.13
CA VAL A 348 11.78 2.47 6.50
C VAL A 348 11.12 1.48 7.46
N GLN A 349 9.95 0.92 7.11
CA GLN A 349 9.28 -0.09 7.94
C GLN A 349 10.16 -1.34 8.16
N ALA A 350 10.84 -1.83 7.12
CA ALA A 350 11.78 -2.95 7.25
C ALA A 350 12.94 -2.63 8.21
N LEU A 351 13.49 -1.42 8.15
CA LEU A 351 14.55 -0.96 9.06
C LEU A 351 14.03 -0.76 10.49
N LEU A 352 12.77 -0.36 10.67
CA LEU A 352 12.12 -0.33 11.98
C LEU A 352 11.97 -1.73 12.59
N LEU A 353 11.75 -2.76 11.77
CA LEU A 353 11.74 -4.15 12.24
C LEU A 353 13.15 -4.60 12.69
N VAL A 354 14.21 -4.19 11.97
CA VAL A 354 15.60 -4.41 12.41
C VAL A 354 15.87 -3.70 13.75
N LEU A 355 15.42 -2.44 13.90
CA LEU A 355 15.50 -1.71 15.17
C LEU A 355 14.77 -2.46 16.29
N ALA A 356 13.55 -2.93 16.05
CA ALA A 356 12.79 -3.68 17.04
C ALA A 356 13.52 -4.96 17.48
N MET A 357 14.16 -5.67 16.55
CA MET A 357 14.93 -6.88 16.86
C MET A 357 16.23 -6.60 17.62
N THR A 358 16.81 -5.41 17.49
CA THR A 358 18.09 -5.03 18.12
C THR A 358 17.94 -4.20 19.40
N ALA A 359 16.74 -3.66 19.68
CA ALA A 359 16.51 -2.69 20.75
C ALA A 359 16.21 -3.29 22.15
N PHE A 360 16.13 -4.61 22.31
CA PHE A 360 15.81 -5.20 23.61
C PHE A 360 16.98 -5.09 24.61
N GLU A 361 16.65 -4.72 25.85
CA GLU A 361 17.61 -4.52 26.95
C GLU A 361 18.11 -5.85 27.54
N THR A 362 19.40 -5.92 27.85
CA THR A 362 19.88 -6.61 29.06
C THR A 362 21.08 -5.87 29.66
N PRO A 363 20.91 -5.10 30.74
CA PRO A 363 22.01 -4.71 31.62
C PRO A 363 22.31 -5.90 32.55
N GLY A 364 23.35 -6.68 32.23
CA GLY A 364 23.91 -7.69 33.16
C GLY A 364 23.06 -8.92 33.50
N GLY A 365 21.92 -9.14 32.83
CA GLY A 365 21.05 -10.30 33.02
C GLY A 365 21.05 -11.24 31.81
N ASP A 366 21.00 -12.55 32.08
CA ASP A 366 20.65 -13.59 31.10
C ASP A 366 19.36 -13.17 30.37
N PRO A 367 19.29 -13.13 29.02
CA PRO A 367 18.16 -12.64 28.22
C PRO A 367 16.77 -13.21 28.54
N GLY A 368 16.67 -14.16 29.47
CA GLY A 368 15.50 -14.96 29.69
C GLY A 368 15.19 -15.81 28.45
N PRO A 369 14.31 -16.80 28.59
CA PRO A 369 13.80 -17.50 27.42
C PRO A 369 12.99 -16.53 26.54
N GLY A 370 13.54 -16.16 25.39
CA GLY A 370 12.83 -15.43 24.33
C GLY A 370 13.11 -13.93 24.19
N ALA A 371 14.34 -13.45 24.39
CA ALA A 371 14.79 -12.16 23.83
C ALA A 371 15.25 -12.35 22.36
N PRO A 372 15.07 -11.35 21.48
CA PRO A 372 15.57 -11.46 20.12
C PRO A 372 17.10 -11.51 20.09
N PRO A 373 17.70 -12.34 19.23
CA PRO A 373 19.12 -12.54 19.23
C PRO A 373 19.84 -11.46 18.40
N ARG A 374 21.00 -11.04 18.91
CA ARG A 374 22.16 -10.41 18.22
C ARG A 374 22.21 -8.89 18.14
N ASP A 375 23.44 -8.38 18.23
CA ASP A 375 23.80 -6.99 17.92
C ASP A 375 23.61 -6.63 16.42
N ARG A 376 23.40 -7.65 15.56
CA ARG A 376 23.15 -7.51 14.13
C ARG A 376 22.06 -8.45 13.64
N VAL A 377 21.19 -7.94 12.78
CA VAL A 377 20.09 -8.68 12.12
C VAL A 377 20.13 -8.36 10.63
N ALA A 378 20.10 -9.39 9.78
CA ALA A 378 20.25 -9.22 8.32
C ALA A 378 21.52 -8.40 7.94
N GLY A 379 22.60 -8.61 8.69
CA GLY A 379 23.88 -7.91 8.51
C GLY A 379 23.95 -6.47 9.02
N LEU A 380 22.87 -5.90 9.56
CA LEU A 380 22.78 -4.52 10.06
C LEU A 380 22.73 -4.47 11.58
N ASP A 381 23.50 -3.57 12.20
CA ASP A 381 23.26 -3.18 13.59
C ASP A 381 22.13 -2.15 13.70
N GLY A 382 21.57 -2.02 14.90
CA GLY A 382 20.43 -1.14 15.16
C GLY A 382 20.73 0.32 14.87
N VAL A 383 21.94 0.81 15.19
CA VAL A 383 22.29 2.23 14.94
C VAL A 383 22.35 2.52 13.44
N THR A 384 22.97 1.64 12.67
CA THR A 384 23.06 1.77 11.21
C THR A 384 21.67 1.75 10.58
N ALA A 385 20.83 0.77 10.95
CA ALA A 385 19.47 0.67 10.44
C ALA A 385 18.62 1.89 10.82
N GLY A 386 18.73 2.37 12.06
CA GLY A 386 17.99 3.54 12.55
C GLY A 386 18.40 4.84 11.87
N ARG A 387 19.70 5.04 11.58
CA ARG A 387 20.18 6.23 10.86
C ARG A 387 19.62 6.26 9.44
N GLU A 388 19.70 5.14 8.72
CA GLU A 388 19.10 4.99 7.38
C GLU A 388 17.58 5.24 7.43
N ALA A 389 16.88 4.68 8.42
CA ALA A 389 15.43 4.86 8.59
C ALA A 389 15.05 6.34 8.82
N VAL A 390 15.77 7.04 9.69
CA VAL A 390 15.51 8.47 9.99
C VAL A 390 15.79 9.35 8.78
N GLU A 391 16.88 9.11 8.04
CA GLU A 391 17.21 9.87 6.84
C GLU A 391 16.12 9.73 5.78
N LEU A 392 15.71 8.49 5.47
CA LEU A 392 14.65 8.21 4.51
C LEU A 392 13.31 8.78 4.97
N ALA A 393 12.93 8.57 6.24
CA ALA A 393 11.68 9.08 6.78
C ALA A 393 11.63 10.61 6.81
N ARG A 394 12.77 11.29 7.02
CA ARG A 394 12.86 12.75 6.97
C ARG A 394 12.67 13.27 5.55
N HIS A 395 13.27 12.62 4.56
CA HIS A 395 13.02 12.95 3.15
C HIS A 395 11.56 12.76 2.77
N LEU A 396 10.94 11.66 3.20
CA LEU A 396 9.52 11.39 2.99
C LEU A 396 8.63 12.46 3.66
N ALA A 397 8.86 12.77 4.94
CA ALA A 397 8.07 13.75 5.70
C ALA A 397 8.21 15.19 5.17
N THR A 398 9.35 15.51 4.55
CA THR A 398 9.56 16.81 3.87
C THR A 398 8.76 16.91 2.59
N ALA A 399 8.65 15.81 1.84
CA ALA A 399 7.88 15.75 0.60
C ALA A 399 6.37 15.66 0.86
N ASP A 400 5.97 14.92 1.90
CA ASP A 400 4.58 14.71 2.26
C ASP A 400 4.41 14.62 3.78
N PRO A 401 3.63 15.54 4.40
CA PRO A 401 3.37 15.56 5.83
C PRO A 401 2.78 14.27 6.41
N GLN A 402 2.16 13.39 5.61
CA GLN A 402 1.61 12.11 6.08
C GLN A 402 2.67 11.19 6.69
N TYR A 403 3.93 11.32 6.28
CA TYR A 403 5.03 10.49 6.78
C TYR A 403 5.65 10.99 8.10
N ARG A 404 5.09 12.06 8.71
CA ARG A 404 5.53 12.56 10.02
C ARG A 404 5.43 11.51 11.12
N VAL A 405 4.38 10.68 11.12
CA VAL A 405 4.23 9.57 12.08
C VAL A 405 5.37 8.55 11.92
N LEU A 406 5.72 8.21 10.68
CA LEU A 406 6.78 7.26 10.36
C LEU A 406 8.17 7.80 10.79
N LEU A 407 8.43 9.09 10.60
CA LEU A 407 9.63 9.76 11.12
C LEU A 407 9.70 9.69 12.65
N GLY A 408 8.58 9.92 13.34
CA GLY A 408 8.52 9.78 14.80
C GLY A 408 8.90 8.39 15.28
N HIS A 409 8.42 7.34 14.60
CA HIS A 409 8.82 5.95 14.90
C HIS A 409 10.30 5.70 14.64
N ALA A 410 10.87 6.23 13.56
CA ALA A 410 12.29 6.10 13.24
C ALA A 410 13.19 6.78 14.27
N LEU A 411 12.86 8.02 14.68
CA LEU A 411 13.60 8.75 15.72
C LEU A 411 13.55 8.02 17.06
N PHE A 412 12.37 7.55 17.46
CA PHE A 412 12.19 6.80 18.70
C PHE A 412 12.94 5.45 18.69
N GLY A 413 12.93 4.74 17.56
CA GLY A 413 13.69 3.51 17.39
C GLY A 413 15.20 3.73 17.44
N LEU A 414 15.69 4.79 16.77
CA LEU A 414 17.11 5.13 16.76
C LEU A 414 17.62 5.56 18.14
N ASP A 415 16.82 6.30 18.94
CA ASP A 415 17.16 6.58 20.36
C ASP A 415 17.53 5.31 21.11
N LYS A 416 16.70 4.28 21.04
CA LYS A 416 16.92 3.03 21.77
C LYS A 416 18.24 2.37 21.35
N ALA A 417 18.50 2.31 20.05
CA ALA A 417 19.73 1.73 19.52
C ALA A 417 20.98 2.53 19.92
N VAL A 418 20.93 3.86 19.82
CA VAL A 418 22.04 4.76 20.18
C VAL A 418 22.30 4.75 21.68
N ASN A 419 21.26 4.75 22.51
CA ASN A 419 21.39 4.62 23.95
C ASN A 419 22.01 3.27 24.34
N ARG A 420 21.63 2.17 23.68
CA ARG A 420 22.24 0.85 23.89
C ARG A 420 23.73 0.85 23.53
N ALA A 421 24.12 1.58 22.48
CA ALA A 421 25.52 1.78 22.11
C ALA A 421 26.29 2.69 23.08
N GLY A 422 25.62 3.29 24.07
CA GLY A 422 26.22 4.07 25.16
C GLY A 422 26.20 5.59 24.94
N ASP A 423 25.72 6.09 23.79
CA ASP A 423 25.64 7.54 23.55
C ASP A 423 24.31 8.11 24.04
N VAL A 424 24.19 8.22 25.36
CA VAL A 424 22.99 8.78 26.02
C VAL A 424 22.72 10.23 25.60
N ARG A 425 23.76 10.98 25.22
CA ARG A 425 23.61 12.39 24.80
C ARG A 425 22.93 12.47 23.44
N GLU A 426 23.40 11.72 22.45
CA GLU A 426 22.77 11.67 21.13
C GLU A 426 21.32 11.14 21.23
N ALA A 427 21.11 10.09 22.04
CA ALA A 427 19.78 9.55 22.30
C ALA A 427 18.80 10.60 22.85
N ALA A 428 19.24 11.46 23.78
CA ALA A 428 18.43 12.57 24.29
C ALA A 428 18.08 13.61 23.20
N GLU A 429 19.01 13.93 22.30
CA GLU A 429 18.73 14.87 21.19
C GLU A 429 17.73 14.30 20.19
N LEU A 430 17.84 13.01 19.84
CA LEU A 430 16.86 12.31 18.99
C LEU A 430 15.45 12.34 19.62
N LEU A 431 15.36 12.13 20.93
CA LEU A 431 14.09 12.21 21.65
C LEU A 431 13.53 13.63 21.73
N ARG A 432 14.36 14.68 21.80
CA ARG A 432 13.87 16.06 21.69
C ARG A 432 13.20 16.33 20.35
N GLU A 433 13.81 15.89 19.25
CA GLU A 433 13.21 15.98 17.90
C GLU A 433 11.90 15.17 17.85
N CYS A 434 11.92 13.94 18.37
CA CYS A 434 10.74 13.06 18.41
C CYS A 434 9.57 13.67 19.21
N VAL A 435 9.84 14.24 20.39
CA VAL A 435 8.83 14.92 21.23
C VAL A 435 8.27 16.14 20.51
N ALA A 436 9.11 16.97 19.88
CA ALA A 436 8.64 18.13 19.12
C ALA A 436 7.68 17.73 18.00
N LEU A 437 8.00 16.66 17.26
CA LEU A 437 7.16 16.11 16.21
C LEU A 437 5.85 15.51 16.75
N ARG A 438 5.92 14.71 17.82
CA ARG A 438 4.74 14.09 18.45
C ARG A 438 3.82 15.11 19.11
N ARG A 439 4.34 16.26 19.58
CA ARG A 439 3.51 17.39 20.04
C ARG A 439 2.71 18.01 18.90
N GLN A 440 3.30 18.17 17.71
CA GLN A 440 2.58 18.68 16.54
C GLN A 440 1.45 17.71 16.13
N LEU A 441 1.76 16.41 16.07
CA LEU A 441 0.76 15.37 15.77
C LEU A 441 -0.36 15.31 16.82
N PHE A 442 -0.03 15.40 18.11
CA PHE A 442 -1.02 15.46 19.19
C PHE A 442 -1.92 16.69 19.10
N ALA A 443 -1.42 17.85 18.66
CA ALA A 443 -2.24 19.04 18.48
C ALA A 443 -3.24 18.89 17.32
N GLU A 444 -2.91 18.10 16.30
CA GLU A 444 -3.79 17.78 15.17
C GLU A 444 -4.84 16.72 15.55
N GLU A 445 -4.41 15.62 16.19
CA GLU A 445 -5.29 14.51 16.59
C GLU A 445 -4.93 13.96 17.98
N PRO A 446 -5.46 14.58 19.06
CA PRO A 446 -5.08 14.24 20.43
C PRO A 446 -5.33 12.78 20.82
N ALA A 447 -6.45 12.20 20.37
CA ALA A 447 -6.83 10.84 20.73
C ALA A 447 -5.87 9.79 20.12
N ALA A 448 -5.41 10.01 18.88
CA ALA A 448 -4.53 9.09 18.17
C ALA A 448 -3.08 9.14 18.68
N HIS A 449 -2.59 10.32 19.09
CA HIS A 449 -1.16 10.52 19.34
C HIS A 449 -0.77 10.74 20.80
N ARG A 450 -1.73 10.69 21.74
CA ARG A 450 -1.45 10.87 23.18
C ARG A 450 -0.43 9.85 23.71
N SER A 451 -0.64 8.56 23.45
CA SER A 451 0.22 7.48 23.96
C SER A 451 1.65 7.63 23.45
N ASP A 452 1.80 7.94 22.17
CA ASP A 452 3.10 8.16 21.55
C ASP A 452 3.85 9.35 22.18
N LEU A 453 3.16 10.46 22.42
CA LEU A 453 3.77 11.62 23.06
C LEU A 453 4.21 11.31 24.50
N VAL A 454 3.38 10.62 25.27
CA VAL A 454 3.71 10.15 26.63
C VAL A 454 4.98 9.29 26.61
N ASP A 455 5.06 8.30 25.73
CA ASP A 455 6.23 7.41 25.65
C ASP A 455 7.51 8.16 25.28
N ALA A 456 7.43 9.11 24.35
CA ALA A 456 8.59 9.93 23.96
C ALA A 456 9.07 10.83 25.11
N LEU A 457 8.15 11.45 25.85
CA LEU A 457 8.46 12.30 27.01
C LEU A 457 9.09 11.50 28.16
N VAL A 458 8.57 10.32 28.46
CA VAL A 458 9.12 9.44 29.50
C VAL A 458 10.54 9.00 29.14
N ASN A 459 10.77 8.60 27.89
CA ASN A 459 12.11 8.22 27.45
C ASN A 459 13.07 9.40 27.44
N LEU A 460 12.62 10.60 27.04
CA LEU A 460 13.43 11.82 27.13
C LEU A 460 13.82 12.10 28.58
N GLY A 461 12.86 12.06 29.51
CA GLY A 461 13.12 12.19 30.94
C GLY A 461 14.12 11.15 31.45
N ASN A 462 14.03 9.90 30.98
CA ASN A 462 14.97 8.84 31.36
C ASN A 462 16.40 9.17 30.91
N ARG A 463 16.59 9.58 29.65
CA ARG A 463 17.92 9.96 29.13
C ARG A 463 18.50 11.16 29.89
N LEU A 464 17.68 12.18 30.14
CA LEU A 464 18.08 13.38 30.88
C LEU A 464 18.45 13.05 32.33
N HIS A 465 17.71 12.13 32.96
CA HIS A 465 18.03 11.66 34.31
C HIS A 465 19.38 10.94 34.35
N VAL A 466 19.68 10.06 33.40
CA VAL A 466 21.00 9.39 33.30
C VAL A 466 22.13 10.40 33.09
N LEU A 467 21.87 11.49 32.36
CA LEU A 467 22.82 12.60 32.17
C LEU A 467 22.93 13.53 33.40
N GLY A 468 22.17 13.30 34.48
CA GLY A 468 22.13 14.16 35.65
C GLY A 468 21.41 15.51 35.45
N ARG A 469 20.73 15.69 34.32
CA ARG A 469 20.00 16.93 33.94
C ARG A 469 18.58 16.91 34.52
N LEU A 470 18.49 16.80 35.85
CA LEU A 470 17.22 16.58 36.55
C LEU A 470 16.21 17.72 36.35
N ASP A 471 16.68 18.98 36.28
CA ASP A 471 15.83 20.15 36.03
C ASP A 471 15.19 20.13 34.63
N GLU A 472 15.81 19.45 33.67
CA GLU A 472 15.22 19.24 32.32
C GLU A 472 14.38 17.96 32.25
N ALA A 473 14.69 16.95 33.05
CA ALA A 473 13.92 15.71 33.11
C ALA A 473 12.54 15.93 33.76
N LEU A 474 12.48 16.76 34.81
CA LEU A 474 11.27 17.07 35.55
C LEU A 474 10.10 17.54 34.66
N PRO A 475 10.23 18.59 33.82
CA PRO A 475 9.12 19.06 32.98
C PRO A 475 8.66 18.01 31.95
N ALA A 476 9.55 17.14 31.46
CA ALA A 476 9.15 16.06 30.57
C ALA A 476 8.23 15.04 31.27
N TYR A 477 8.59 14.65 32.51
CA TYR A 477 7.74 13.77 33.32
C TYR A 477 6.42 14.44 33.74
N GLU A 478 6.45 15.70 34.17
CA GLU A 478 5.25 16.47 34.52
C GLU A 478 4.28 16.54 33.34
N GLU A 479 4.77 16.83 32.12
CA GLU A 479 3.94 16.86 30.91
C GLU A 479 3.36 15.48 30.58
N SER A 480 4.16 14.39 30.66
CA SER A 480 3.66 13.03 30.44
C SER A 480 2.51 12.68 31.39
N VAL A 481 2.65 13.01 32.68
CA VAL A 481 1.61 12.76 33.70
C VAL A 481 0.39 13.64 33.46
N ALA A 482 0.58 14.89 33.02
CA ALA A 482 -0.53 15.78 32.66
C ALA A 482 -1.34 15.23 31.48
N LEU A 483 -0.67 14.68 30.45
CA LEU A 483 -1.32 14.05 29.30
C LEU A 483 -2.13 12.81 29.70
N ILE A 484 -1.59 12.00 30.62
CA ILE A 484 -2.28 10.84 31.20
C ILE A 484 -3.55 11.27 31.95
N ARG A 485 -3.44 12.30 32.80
CA ARG A 485 -4.57 12.81 33.60
C ARG A 485 -5.64 13.48 32.75
N ALA A 486 -5.27 14.06 31.60
CA ALA A 486 -6.19 14.69 30.67
C ALA A 486 -6.86 13.72 29.69
N ALA A 487 -6.70 12.40 29.86
CA ALA A 487 -7.38 11.41 29.04
C ALA A 487 -8.78 11.16 29.59
N ASP A 488 -9.82 11.52 28.82
CA ASP A 488 -11.24 11.39 29.22
C ASP A 488 -11.65 9.94 29.58
N SER A 489 -10.97 8.94 29.00
CA SER A 489 -11.17 7.51 29.29
C SER A 489 -10.12 6.91 30.25
N GLY A 490 -9.15 7.70 30.70
CA GLY A 490 -7.89 7.24 31.28
C GLY A 490 -7.00 6.53 30.24
N LEU A 491 -5.68 6.65 30.38
CA LEU A 491 -4.76 5.67 29.79
C LEU A 491 -4.73 4.42 30.68
N PRO A 492 -4.43 3.22 30.15
CA PRO A 492 -4.33 2.01 30.97
C PRO A 492 -3.44 2.23 32.20
N PRO A 493 -3.79 1.72 33.40
CA PRO A 493 -2.99 1.90 34.62
C PRO A 493 -1.49 1.62 34.42
N ALA A 494 -1.16 0.56 33.66
CA ALA A 494 0.21 0.20 33.31
C ALA A 494 0.99 1.31 32.58
N GLN A 495 0.32 2.15 31.78
CA GLN A 495 0.94 3.29 31.07
C GLN A 495 1.17 4.50 31.99
N ALA A 496 0.48 4.58 33.11
CA ALA A 496 0.55 5.70 34.05
C ALA A 496 1.56 5.47 35.19
N VAL A 497 1.72 4.22 35.64
CA VAL A 497 2.60 3.87 36.77
C VAL A 497 4.07 4.25 36.52
N THR A 498 4.62 3.91 35.35
CA THR A 498 6.04 4.19 35.03
C THR A 498 6.36 5.69 35.00
N PRO A 499 5.60 6.54 34.28
CA PRO A 499 5.76 8.00 34.35
C PRO A 499 5.69 8.57 35.76
N LEU A 500 4.71 8.14 36.57
CA LEU A 500 4.54 8.60 37.95
C LEU A 500 5.73 8.22 38.83
N ARG A 501 6.21 6.97 38.77
CA ARG A 501 7.41 6.53 39.51
C ARG A 501 8.65 7.33 39.13
N ASN A 502 8.83 7.60 37.84
CA ASN A 502 9.95 8.40 37.34
C ASN A 502 9.87 9.86 37.76
N LEU A 503 8.67 10.44 37.78
CA LEU A 503 8.42 11.77 38.32
C LEU A 503 8.77 11.84 39.81
N ALA A 504 8.25 10.91 40.62
CA ALA A 504 8.53 10.83 42.05
C ALA A 504 10.03 10.72 42.35
N ARG A 505 10.73 9.83 41.64
CA ARG A 505 12.19 9.66 41.76
C ARG A 505 12.95 10.94 41.41
N THR A 506 12.52 11.67 40.38
CA THR A 506 13.16 12.93 39.96
C THR A 506 12.87 14.06 40.96
N LEU A 507 11.66 14.15 41.50
CA LEU A 507 11.30 15.09 42.57
C LEU A 507 12.13 14.85 43.84
N ALA A 508 12.30 13.59 44.25
CA ALA A 508 13.11 13.22 45.40
C ALA A 508 14.59 13.61 45.18
N ALA A 509 15.14 13.35 43.99
CA ALA A 509 16.51 13.72 43.63
C ALA A 509 16.73 15.25 43.60
N LEU A 510 15.67 16.04 43.35
CA LEU A 510 15.67 17.51 43.43
C LEU A 510 15.34 18.05 44.84
N GLY A 511 15.14 17.18 45.84
CA GLY A 511 14.84 17.58 47.22
C GLY A 511 13.37 17.96 47.49
N ARG A 512 12.45 17.72 46.54
CA ARG A 512 11.00 17.97 46.68
C ARG A 512 10.30 16.76 47.33
N THR A 513 10.71 16.39 48.54
CA THR A 513 10.35 15.13 49.20
C THR A 513 8.84 14.92 49.39
N GLU A 514 8.11 15.92 49.90
CA GLU A 514 6.65 15.80 50.12
C GLU A 514 5.88 15.59 48.81
N GLU A 515 6.36 16.18 47.71
CA GLU A 515 5.75 16.00 46.39
C GLU A 515 6.07 14.62 45.81
N ALA A 516 7.32 14.16 46.00
CA ALA A 516 7.74 12.84 45.60
C ALA A 516 6.93 11.73 46.29
N GLU A 517 6.72 11.84 47.61
CA GLU A 517 5.94 10.86 48.39
C GLU A 517 4.48 10.79 47.91
N ARG A 518 3.86 11.94 47.63
CA ARG A 518 2.48 11.98 47.10
C ARG A 518 2.37 11.29 45.75
N ILE A 519 3.28 11.57 44.81
CA ILE A 519 3.27 10.96 43.48
C ILE A 519 3.62 9.47 43.54
N ALA A 520 4.52 9.06 44.44
CA ALA A 520 4.87 7.66 44.66
C ALA A 520 3.65 6.86 45.18
N ALA A 521 2.92 7.40 46.16
CA ALA A 521 1.72 6.78 46.69
C ALA A 521 0.61 6.64 45.62
N GLU A 522 0.46 7.65 44.74
CA GLU A 522 -0.44 7.56 43.58
C GLU A 522 -0.04 6.42 42.62
N ALA A 523 1.26 6.29 42.33
CA ALA A 523 1.77 5.23 41.47
C ALA A 523 1.61 3.83 42.07
N GLU A 524 1.74 3.69 43.38
CA GLU A 524 1.51 2.43 44.12
C GLU A 524 0.03 2.05 44.11
N ALA A 525 -0.86 2.97 44.46
CA ALA A 525 -2.29 2.74 44.44
C ALA A 525 -2.79 2.29 43.05
N LEU A 526 -2.23 2.89 41.98
CA LEU A 526 -2.57 2.53 40.61
C LEU A 526 -1.95 1.20 40.14
N ALA A 527 -0.85 0.76 40.76
CA ALA A 527 -0.24 -0.53 40.45
C ALA A 527 -0.97 -1.71 41.11
N GLU A 528 -1.81 -1.45 42.12
CA GLU A 528 -2.60 -2.44 42.86
C GLU A 528 -3.98 -2.71 42.25
N THR A 529 -4.45 -1.83 41.35
CA THR A 529 -5.69 -1.98 40.56
C THR A 529 -5.46 -2.75 39.27
#